data_AF-A0A7V4GX54-F1
#
_entry.id   AF-A0A7V4GX54-F1
#
_cell.length_a   1.000
_cell.length_b   1.000
_cell.length_c   1.000
_cell.angle_alpha   90.00
_cell.angle_beta   90.00
_cell.angle_gamma   90.00
#
_symmetry.space_group_name_H-M   'P 1'
#
loop_
_entity.id
_entity.type
_entity.pdbx_description
1 polymer ?
#
loop_
_entity_poly.entity_id
_entity_poly.type
_entity_poly.pdbx_seq_one_letter_code
_entity_poly.pdbx_strand_id
1 'polypeptide(L)'
;DRQGTMWVGTYYGGVNFFNPEKDVFTFYSYGQSPSQLSYPIIGNITEDDKGNLWICTEGGGLNCLNRRTGEIKRFYSGEKPGSLAHNNLKSIVFDQKRKKLYIGTHTGGLSVLNPATLVFTTYRHIPGQPNTLPNDVIGGMALYEGKLYLATQGGLVVFDPDSEKVSRFEPPLATGENPFGMIFNCILIDSKGRMWLSQLANTLYQYDFHKNLLEKYAYTPDDTLPYSRYRITRMMEDSRGRIFMTTEGSGLIQYIEKTGTFLHFDEEKNHLLSNFCYNLAETPSGRLIITTNKGITLFDVDRNEAQHLLARKGFPLSGFLEENGLFVTSDRQIFVAGIDGMVSFSEKSIEPFVTDYTLYFSKIYINNRLVVPGSPGNILKEAIPFVQSIKLRHNQSNLIVEFASSNYIPHLQNDYEYILEGFDKEWIRANDHSVTYTNIPPGNYTLKVREVNTGNFRGNHQAQLGITIRPPWYASSLAYIAYILVLSGIVTAVLLFYRSRAILKASLAFERKEKQRIEELNQSKLRFFTNIAHEFRTPVTLILAQIELLFQHAALT
;
A
#
# COMPACT_ATOMS: atom_id res chain seq x y z
N ASP A 1 23.76 -18.35 2.51
CA ASP A 1 23.18 -18.38 3.88
C ASP A 1 22.31 -19.63 3.99
N ARG A 2 21.46 -19.77 5.03
CA ARG A 2 20.56 -20.93 5.16
C ARG A 2 19.50 -21.02 4.06
N GLN A 3 19.25 -19.94 3.34
CA GLN A 3 18.26 -19.85 2.27
C GLN A 3 18.84 -20.10 0.87
N GLY A 4 20.13 -20.45 0.78
CA GLY A 4 20.86 -20.63 -0.47
C GLY A 4 21.38 -19.33 -1.10
N THR A 5 21.17 -18.16 -0.47
CA THR A 5 21.64 -16.87 -1.01
C THR A 5 23.15 -16.76 -0.86
N MET A 6 23.84 -16.43 -1.94
CA MET A 6 25.26 -16.09 -1.93
C MET A 6 25.44 -14.63 -1.57
N TRP A 7 26.38 -14.34 -0.67
CA TRP A 7 26.73 -13.00 -0.23
C TRP A 7 28.18 -12.73 -0.58
N VAL A 8 28.45 -11.63 -1.28
CA VAL A 8 29.77 -11.26 -1.80
C VAL A 8 30.14 -9.90 -1.24
N GLY A 9 31.11 -9.89 -0.32
CA GLY A 9 31.74 -8.65 0.15
C GLY A 9 32.82 -8.20 -0.83
N THR A 10 32.78 -6.92 -1.20
CA THR A 10 33.76 -6.31 -2.11
C THR A 10 34.54 -5.22 -1.38
N TYR A 11 35.75 -4.92 -1.85
CA TYR A 11 36.63 -3.94 -1.18
C TYR A 11 36.06 -2.51 -1.20
N TYR A 12 35.42 -2.09 -2.31
CA TYR A 12 34.89 -0.73 -2.50
C TYR A 12 33.40 -0.67 -2.84
N GLY A 13 32.75 -1.80 -3.20
CA GLY A 13 31.36 -1.86 -3.64
C GLY A 13 30.38 -2.35 -2.57
N GLY A 14 30.81 -2.44 -1.31
CA GLY A 14 29.98 -2.95 -0.22
C GLY A 14 29.67 -4.44 -0.34
N VAL A 15 28.44 -4.81 0.00
CA VAL A 15 27.94 -6.20 0.02
C VAL A 15 26.93 -6.40 -1.09
N ASN A 16 27.17 -7.41 -1.93
CA ASN A 16 26.26 -7.85 -2.98
C ASN A 16 25.68 -9.20 -2.58
N PHE A 17 24.48 -9.53 -3.04
CA PHE A 17 23.89 -10.86 -2.83
C PHE A 17 23.19 -11.34 -4.08
N PHE A 18 23.10 -12.66 -4.22
CA PHE A 18 22.41 -13.33 -5.32
C PHE A 18 21.88 -14.68 -4.86
N ASN A 19 20.64 -14.99 -5.16
CA ASN A 19 20.04 -16.28 -4.89
C ASN A 19 19.74 -17.00 -6.23
N PRO A 20 20.47 -18.06 -6.59
CA PRO A 20 20.30 -18.71 -7.90
C PRO A 20 18.92 -19.36 -8.11
N GLU A 21 18.22 -19.70 -7.03
CA GLU A 21 16.88 -20.31 -7.11
C GLU A 21 15.77 -19.25 -7.13
N LYS A 22 16.01 -18.06 -6.58
CA LYS A 22 14.99 -17.04 -6.36
C LYS A 22 15.18 -15.76 -7.15
N ASP A 23 16.38 -15.42 -7.61
CA ASP A 23 16.57 -14.28 -8.52
C ASP A 23 16.18 -14.68 -9.95
N VAL A 24 14.86 -14.69 -10.18
CA VAL A 24 14.22 -15.28 -11.36
C VAL A 24 14.02 -14.32 -12.52
N PHE A 25 14.25 -13.03 -12.29
CA PHE A 25 14.11 -12.00 -13.31
C PHE A 25 15.44 -11.76 -14.02
N THR A 26 15.44 -11.93 -15.35
CA THR A 26 16.54 -11.49 -16.20
C THR A 26 16.22 -10.09 -16.74
N PHE A 27 17.03 -9.10 -16.36
CA PHE A 27 16.87 -7.72 -16.82
C PHE A 27 17.77 -7.41 -18.02
N TYR A 28 17.17 -6.92 -19.10
CA TYR A 28 17.85 -6.48 -20.31
C TYR A 28 17.96 -4.96 -20.27
N SER A 29 19.15 -4.49 -19.87
CA SER A 29 19.48 -3.06 -19.86
C SER A 29 19.66 -2.51 -21.28
N TYR A 30 19.59 -1.18 -21.41
CA TYR A 30 19.89 -0.45 -22.63
C TYR A 30 21.28 0.20 -22.55
N GLY A 31 21.93 0.43 -23.68
CA GLY A 31 23.26 1.04 -23.72
C GLY A 31 24.02 0.75 -25.01
N GLN A 32 25.35 0.84 -24.97
CA GLN A 32 26.19 0.70 -26.16
C GLN A 32 26.78 -0.71 -26.34
N SER A 33 26.70 -1.58 -25.32
CA SER A 33 27.23 -2.95 -25.42
C SER A 33 26.41 -3.82 -26.37
N PRO A 34 27.02 -4.75 -27.13
CA PRO A 34 26.31 -5.72 -27.98
C PRO A 34 25.28 -6.62 -27.27
N SER A 35 25.32 -6.69 -25.93
CA SER A 35 24.37 -7.43 -25.09
C SER A 35 23.24 -6.55 -24.52
N GLN A 36 23.21 -5.26 -24.88
CA GLN A 36 22.22 -4.31 -24.39
C GLN A 36 21.23 -3.92 -25.50
N LEU A 37 20.05 -3.45 -25.09
CA LEU A 37 19.05 -2.90 -25.99
C LEU A 37 19.49 -1.51 -26.51
N SER A 38 18.98 -1.12 -27.68
CA SER A 38 19.34 0.15 -28.31
C SER A 38 18.66 1.38 -27.69
N TYR A 39 17.59 1.21 -26.91
CA TYR A 39 16.77 2.29 -26.36
C TYR A 39 16.14 1.86 -25.03
N PRO A 40 15.84 2.78 -24.10
CA PRO A 40 15.20 2.45 -22.82
C PRO A 40 13.73 2.05 -22.95
N ILE A 41 12.96 2.77 -23.79
CA ILE A 41 11.52 2.49 -23.97
C ILE A 41 11.35 1.41 -25.03
N ILE A 42 10.99 0.22 -24.56
CA ILE A 42 10.87 -0.98 -25.39
C ILE A 42 9.42 -1.16 -25.84
N GLY A 43 9.20 -1.32 -27.14
CA GLY A 43 7.88 -1.43 -27.76
C GLY A 43 7.42 -2.88 -27.95
N ASN A 44 6.53 -3.09 -28.91
CA ASN A 44 6.00 -4.41 -29.27
C ASN A 44 7.11 -5.43 -29.64
N ILE A 45 6.86 -6.70 -29.34
CA ILE A 45 7.82 -7.80 -29.50
C ILE A 45 7.15 -8.90 -30.32
N THR A 46 7.92 -9.59 -31.17
CA THR A 46 7.49 -10.84 -31.82
C THR A 46 8.62 -11.86 -31.84
N GLU A 47 8.28 -13.13 -32.00
CA GLU A 47 9.22 -14.25 -32.09
C GLU A 47 9.26 -14.78 -33.53
N ASP A 48 10.46 -15.07 -34.04
CA ASP A 48 10.60 -15.76 -35.33
C ASP A 48 10.61 -17.29 -35.19
N ASP A 49 10.65 -18.00 -36.31
CA ASP A 49 10.64 -19.46 -36.36
C ASP A 49 11.92 -20.13 -35.84
N LYS A 50 12.94 -19.34 -35.49
CA LYS A 50 14.20 -19.79 -34.88
C LYS A 50 14.25 -19.45 -33.39
N GLY A 51 13.21 -18.85 -32.83
CA GLY A 51 13.15 -18.41 -31.45
C GLY A 51 13.95 -17.14 -31.16
N ASN A 52 14.30 -16.33 -32.17
CA ASN A 52 14.85 -14.99 -31.90
C ASN A 52 13.70 -14.03 -31.61
N LEU A 53 13.96 -13.06 -30.73
CA LEU A 53 13.00 -11.99 -30.46
C LEU A 53 13.32 -10.76 -31.27
N TRP A 54 12.31 -10.26 -31.95
CA TRP A 54 12.34 -9.00 -32.70
C TRP A 54 11.60 -7.95 -31.88
N ILE A 55 12.35 -6.96 -31.42
CA ILE A 55 11.95 -6.04 -30.36
C ILE A 55 11.95 -4.62 -30.94
N CYS A 56 10.76 -4.03 -31.04
CA CYS A 56 10.59 -2.64 -31.41
C CYS A 56 11.06 -1.71 -30.28
N THR A 57 11.42 -0.47 -30.63
CA THR A 57 11.71 0.58 -29.66
C THR A 57 11.08 1.89 -30.08
N GLU A 58 10.86 2.77 -29.10
CA GLU A 58 10.29 4.10 -29.30
C GLU A 58 11.32 5.16 -29.78
N GLY A 59 12.44 4.73 -30.37
CA GLY A 59 13.45 5.67 -30.87
C GLY A 59 14.83 5.09 -31.21
N GLY A 60 15.12 3.83 -30.86
CA GLY A 60 16.39 3.16 -31.15
C GLY A 60 16.32 2.11 -32.25
N GLY A 61 15.26 2.10 -33.06
CA GLY A 61 15.07 1.14 -34.14
C GLY A 61 14.66 -0.26 -33.65
N LEU A 62 15.09 -1.28 -34.40
CA LEU A 62 14.73 -2.68 -34.17
C LEU A 62 15.91 -3.43 -33.54
N ASN A 63 15.64 -4.22 -32.49
CA ASN A 63 16.59 -5.14 -31.91
C ASN A 63 16.21 -6.59 -32.28
N CYS A 64 17.19 -7.43 -32.54
CA CYS A 64 17.04 -8.87 -32.69
C CYS A 64 17.87 -9.55 -31.60
N LEU A 65 17.20 -10.12 -30.60
CA LEU A 65 17.82 -10.87 -29.52
C LEU A 65 17.89 -12.35 -29.91
N ASN A 66 19.12 -12.85 -30.05
CA ASN A 66 19.35 -14.28 -30.11
C ASN A 66 19.28 -14.85 -28.68
N ARG A 67 18.18 -15.53 -28.35
CA ARG A 67 17.93 -16.03 -26.99
C ARG A 67 18.93 -17.11 -26.54
N ARG A 68 19.60 -17.79 -27.47
CA ARG A 68 20.59 -18.83 -27.16
C ARG A 68 21.96 -18.24 -26.81
N THR A 69 22.37 -17.17 -27.50
CA THR A 69 23.69 -16.54 -27.29
C THR A 69 23.64 -15.29 -26.41
N GLY A 70 22.46 -14.69 -26.24
CA GLY A 70 22.28 -13.39 -25.56
C GLY A 70 22.72 -12.19 -26.39
N GLU A 71 23.14 -12.40 -27.65
CA GLU A 71 23.58 -11.32 -28.53
C GLU A 71 22.40 -10.51 -29.06
N ILE A 72 22.54 -9.18 -29.08
CA ILE A 72 21.53 -8.27 -29.61
C ILE A 72 22.09 -7.60 -30.87
N LYS A 73 21.50 -7.95 -32.01
CA LYS A 73 21.74 -7.25 -33.28
C LYS A 73 20.77 -6.08 -33.41
N ARG A 74 21.30 -4.91 -33.80
CA ARG A 74 20.54 -3.65 -33.85
C ARG A 74 20.41 -3.14 -35.27
N PHE A 75 19.24 -2.65 -35.62
CA PHE A 75 18.93 -2.08 -36.92
C PHE A 75 18.38 -0.68 -36.75
N TYR A 76 19.00 0.28 -37.44
CA TYR A 76 18.66 1.69 -37.38
C TYR A 76 18.20 2.19 -38.75
N SER A 77 17.48 3.29 -38.74
CA SER A 77 17.20 4.05 -39.95
C SER A 77 18.48 4.63 -40.52
N GLY A 78 18.61 4.59 -41.85
CA GLY A 78 19.77 5.12 -42.54
C GLY A 78 19.44 5.45 -43.99
N GLU A 79 20.35 6.18 -44.64
CA GLU A 79 20.19 6.63 -46.02
C GLU A 79 20.45 5.51 -47.05
N LYS A 80 21.12 4.43 -46.63
CA LYS A 80 21.44 3.32 -47.53
C LYS A 80 20.18 2.56 -47.92
N PRO A 81 19.97 2.22 -49.21
CA PRO A 81 18.92 1.30 -49.62
C PRO A 81 18.99 0.01 -48.82
N GLY A 82 17.83 -0.50 -48.40
CA GLY A 82 17.77 -1.69 -47.54
C GLY A 82 17.87 -1.41 -46.04
N SER A 83 17.90 -0.14 -45.61
CA SER A 83 17.86 0.25 -44.20
C SER A 83 16.42 0.39 -43.68
N LEU A 84 16.26 0.35 -42.35
CA LEU A 84 14.98 0.58 -41.69
C LEU A 84 14.42 1.98 -42.03
N ALA A 85 13.11 2.11 -42.18
CA ALA A 85 12.52 3.38 -42.61
C ALA A 85 12.56 4.48 -41.54
N HIS A 86 12.45 4.10 -40.26
CA HIS A 86 12.33 5.02 -39.13
C HIS A 86 12.71 4.31 -37.82
N ASN A 87 13.24 5.04 -36.83
CA ASN A 87 13.69 4.43 -35.57
C ASN A 87 12.61 4.30 -34.49
N ASN A 88 11.49 5.01 -34.60
CA ASN A 88 10.32 4.84 -33.74
C ASN A 88 9.35 3.84 -34.39
N LEU A 89 9.24 2.66 -33.77
CA LEU A 89 8.52 1.49 -34.27
C LEU A 89 7.30 1.20 -33.39
N LYS A 90 6.13 1.07 -34.01
CA LYS A 90 4.84 1.02 -33.33
C LYS A 90 4.21 -0.37 -33.30
N SER A 91 4.35 -1.15 -34.37
CA SER A 91 3.78 -2.50 -34.44
C SER A 91 4.73 -3.44 -35.18
N ILE A 92 4.66 -4.73 -34.86
CA ILE A 92 5.47 -5.76 -35.51
C ILE A 92 4.71 -7.07 -35.59
N VAL A 93 4.81 -7.75 -36.73
CA VAL A 93 4.23 -9.08 -36.97
C VAL A 93 5.22 -9.91 -37.78
N PHE A 94 5.45 -11.16 -37.35
CA PHE A 94 6.16 -12.15 -38.14
C PHE A 94 5.18 -13.01 -38.95
N ASP A 95 5.32 -13.00 -40.28
CA ASP A 95 4.57 -13.91 -41.14
C ASP A 95 5.31 -15.25 -41.24
N GLN A 96 4.78 -16.25 -40.55
CA GLN A 96 5.34 -17.61 -40.52
C GLN A 96 5.41 -18.26 -41.91
N LYS A 97 4.49 -17.94 -42.82
CA LYS A 97 4.42 -18.52 -44.17
C LYS A 97 5.50 -17.92 -45.06
N ARG A 98 5.64 -16.60 -45.04
CA ARG A 98 6.57 -15.87 -45.91
C ARG A 98 7.96 -15.66 -45.31
N LYS A 99 8.12 -15.96 -44.01
CA LYS A 99 9.36 -15.73 -43.25
C LYS A 99 9.83 -14.27 -43.35
N LYS A 100 8.88 -13.34 -43.27
CA LYS A 100 9.10 -11.89 -43.33
C LYS A 100 8.58 -11.23 -42.07
N LEU A 101 9.25 -10.16 -41.65
CA LEU A 101 8.79 -9.29 -40.58
C LEU A 101 8.17 -8.05 -41.19
N TYR A 102 6.99 -7.69 -40.69
CA TYR A 102 6.27 -6.48 -41.05
C TYR A 102 6.28 -5.55 -39.85
N ILE A 103 6.71 -4.31 -40.06
CA ILE A 103 6.96 -3.35 -39.00
C ILE A 103 6.23 -2.06 -39.35
N GLY A 104 5.24 -1.69 -38.54
CA GLY A 104 4.60 -0.39 -38.60
C GLY A 104 5.43 0.65 -37.87
N THR A 105 5.59 1.83 -38.46
CA THR A 105 6.42 2.91 -37.91
C THR A 105 5.59 4.17 -37.61
N HIS A 106 6.13 5.08 -36.81
CA HIS A 106 5.43 6.33 -36.47
C HIS A 106 5.29 7.29 -37.65
N THR A 107 6.28 7.39 -38.56
CA THR A 107 6.24 8.32 -39.72
C THR A 107 6.99 7.79 -40.95
N GLY A 108 7.41 6.52 -40.93
CA GLY A 108 8.21 5.90 -42.00
C GLY A 108 7.42 4.96 -42.92
N GLY A 109 6.11 4.77 -42.68
CA GLY A 109 5.27 3.80 -43.36
C GLY A 109 5.48 2.37 -42.85
N LEU A 110 5.27 1.40 -43.75
CA LEU A 110 5.45 -0.03 -43.50
C LEU A 110 6.86 -0.44 -43.90
N SER A 111 7.66 -0.93 -42.94
CA SER A 111 8.96 -1.57 -43.22
C SER A 111 8.80 -3.08 -43.22
N VAL A 112 9.33 -3.74 -44.25
CA VAL A 112 9.32 -5.20 -44.42
C VAL A 112 10.75 -5.72 -44.41
N LEU A 113 11.08 -6.53 -43.43
CA LEU A 113 12.41 -7.14 -43.28
C LEU A 113 12.38 -8.59 -43.74
N ASN A 114 13.36 -8.97 -44.55
CA ASN A 114 13.71 -10.37 -44.78
C ASN A 114 14.82 -10.78 -43.77
N PRO A 115 14.53 -11.62 -42.76
CA PRO A 115 15.52 -12.02 -41.75
C PRO A 115 16.72 -12.79 -42.30
N ALA A 116 16.60 -13.41 -43.49
CA ALA A 116 17.69 -14.17 -44.09
C ALA A 116 18.72 -13.25 -44.78
N THR A 117 18.27 -12.17 -45.42
CA THR A 117 19.15 -11.22 -46.14
C THR A 117 19.44 -9.95 -45.35
N LEU A 118 18.64 -9.67 -44.31
CA LEU A 118 18.66 -8.46 -43.50
C LEU A 118 18.44 -7.17 -44.29
N VAL A 119 17.71 -7.27 -45.40
CA VAL A 119 17.32 -6.14 -46.25
C VAL A 119 15.90 -5.71 -45.90
N PHE A 120 15.72 -4.39 -45.74
CA PHE A 120 14.41 -3.76 -45.55
C PHE A 120 13.85 -3.21 -46.87
N THR A 121 12.56 -3.47 -47.10
CA THR A 121 11.75 -2.82 -48.14
C THR A 121 10.72 -1.92 -47.47
N THR A 122 10.53 -0.70 -47.98
CA THR A 122 9.64 0.29 -47.34
C THR A 122 8.51 0.68 -48.28
N TYR A 123 7.29 0.68 -47.76
CA TYR A 123 6.08 1.19 -48.43
C TYR A 123 5.61 2.44 -47.70
N ARG A 124 5.40 3.53 -48.43
CA ARG A 124 5.04 4.85 -47.89
C ARG A 124 3.81 5.44 -48.56
N HIS A 125 3.31 6.52 -47.98
CA HIS A 125 2.36 7.40 -48.61
C HIS A 125 3.04 8.16 -49.75
N ILE A 126 2.45 8.09 -50.94
CA ILE A 126 2.87 8.89 -52.08
C ILE A 126 1.65 9.68 -52.57
N PRO A 127 1.61 11.01 -52.36
CA PRO A 127 0.48 11.83 -52.76
C PRO A 127 0.10 11.63 -54.23
N GLY A 128 -1.19 11.40 -54.48
CA GLY A 128 -1.73 11.22 -55.84
C GLY A 128 -1.46 9.85 -56.48
N GLN A 129 -0.69 8.95 -55.84
CA GLN A 129 -0.48 7.60 -56.37
C GLN A 129 -1.44 6.58 -55.76
N PRO A 130 -2.27 5.89 -56.57
CA PRO A 130 -3.11 4.82 -56.08
C PRO A 130 -2.26 3.65 -55.61
N ASN A 131 -2.84 2.82 -54.74
CA ASN A 131 -2.23 1.63 -54.15
C ASN A 131 -1.02 1.86 -53.22
N THR A 132 -0.85 3.09 -52.74
CA THR A 132 0.14 3.46 -51.72
C THR A 132 -0.55 3.66 -50.37
N LEU A 133 0.23 3.77 -49.27
CA LEU A 133 -0.37 4.02 -47.97
C LEU A 133 -1.13 5.36 -47.97
N PRO A 134 -2.26 5.51 -47.27
CA PRO A 134 -2.93 6.80 -47.13
C PRO A 134 -2.23 7.71 -46.11
N ASN A 135 -1.41 7.13 -45.22
CA ASN A 135 -0.62 7.84 -44.21
C ASN A 135 0.55 6.94 -43.76
N ASP A 136 1.68 7.55 -43.37
CA ASP A 136 2.90 6.85 -42.97
C ASP A 136 2.94 6.42 -41.49
N VAL A 137 1.95 6.83 -40.69
CA VAL A 137 1.82 6.43 -39.29
C VAL A 137 1.01 5.15 -39.21
N ILE A 138 1.62 4.05 -38.79
CA ILE A 138 0.97 2.73 -38.62
C ILE A 138 1.03 2.32 -37.15
N GLY A 139 -0.08 2.53 -36.43
CA GLY A 139 -0.17 2.26 -34.99
C GLY A 139 -0.42 0.79 -34.65
N GLY A 140 -1.23 0.11 -35.45
CA GLY A 140 -1.61 -1.29 -35.21
C GLY A 140 -1.66 -2.09 -36.51
N MET A 141 -1.45 -3.39 -36.40
CA MET A 141 -1.44 -4.30 -37.54
C MET A 141 -1.91 -5.69 -37.13
N ALA A 142 -2.67 -6.35 -38.01
CA ALA A 142 -3.07 -7.75 -37.85
C ALA A 142 -2.86 -8.51 -39.17
N LEU A 143 -2.34 -9.74 -39.06
CA LEU A 143 -2.21 -10.67 -40.19
C LEU A 143 -3.40 -11.62 -40.19
N TYR A 144 -4.16 -11.65 -41.28
CA TYR A 144 -5.30 -12.54 -41.44
C TYR A 144 -5.41 -12.99 -42.89
N GLU A 145 -5.61 -14.30 -43.10
CA GLU A 145 -5.69 -14.94 -44.43
C GLU A 145 -4.56 -14.52 -45.40
N GLY A 146 -3.35 -14.32 -44.87
CA GLY A 146 -2.17 -13.96 -45.65
C GLY A 146 -2.10 -12.50 -46.09
N LYS A 147 -3.01 -11.64 -45.64
CA LYS A 147 -3.03 -10.18 -45.86
C LYS A 147 -2.82 -9.43 -44.53
N LEU A 148 -2.28 -8.22 -44.64
CA LEU A 148 -2.05 -7.35 -43.47
C LEU A 148 -3.06 -6.23 -43.43
N TYR A 149 -3.77 -6.14 -42.31
CA TYR A 149 -4.70 -5.06 -42.00
C TYR A 149 -3.95 -4.03 -41.16
N LEU A 150 -3.84 -2.81 -41.67
CA LEU A 150 -3.01 -1.73 -41.12
C LEU A 150 -3.92 -0.60 -40.62
N ALA A 151 -3.88 -0.35 -39.31
CA ALA A 151 -4.52 0.81 -38.70
C ALA A 151 -3.61 2.04 -38.85
N THR A 152 -3.92 2.90 -39.82
CA THR A 152 -3.14 4.11 -40.11
C THR A 152 -3.85 5.37 -39.61
N GLN A 153 -3.14 6.49 -39.50
CA GLN A 153 -3.78 7.79 -39.26
C GLN A 153 -4.66 8.27 -40.44
N GLY A 154 -4.60 7.59 -41.60
CA GLY A 154 -5.47 7.84 -42.76
C GLY A 154 -6.60 6.82 -42.93
N GLY A 155 -6.87 6.00 -41.92
CA GLY A 155 -7.88 4.93 -41.97
C GLY A 155 -7.30 3.52 -41.95
N LEU A 156 -8.17 2.52 -41.99
CA LEU A 156 -7.84 1.11 -42.10
C LEU A 156 -7.57 0.74 -43.56
N VAL A 157 -6.42 0.13 -43.82
CA VAL A 157 -6.04 -0.35 -45.15
C VAL A 157 -5.56 -1.79 -45.13
N VAL A 158 -5.60 -2.44 -46.29
CA VAL A 158 -5.11 -3.80 -46.49
C VAL A 158 -3.87 -3.75 -47.38
N PHE A 159 -2.76 -4.26 -46.86
CA PHE A 159 -1.57 -4.56 -47.63
C PHE A 159 -1.60 -6.03 -48.03
N ASP A 160 -1.52 -6.30 -49.33
CA ASP A 160 -1.39 -7.63 -49.89
C ASP A 160 0.10 -7.95 -50.12
N PRO A 161 0.69 -8.88 -49.34
CA PRO A 161 2.09 -9.23 -49.48
C PRO A 161 2.50 -9.89 -50.80
N ASP A 162 1.54 -10.45 -51.55
CA ASP A 162 1.84 -11.17 -52.80
C ASP A 162 1.87 -10.21 -54.00
N SER A 163 0.96 -9.21 -54.01
CA SER A 163 0.95 -8.16 -55.03
C SER A 163 1.72 -6.89 -54.63
N GLU A 164 2.12 -6.78 -53.38
CA GLU A 164 2.78 -5.63 -52.76
C GLU A 164 2.00 -4.30 -52.89
N LYS A 165 0.67 -4.41 -52.95
CA LYS A 165 -0.24 -3.27 -53.10
C LYS A 165 -1.01 -2.99 -51.81
N VAL A 166 -1.24 -1.70 -51.57
CA VAL A 166 -2.15 -1.24 -50.51
C VAL A 166 -3.52 -0.96 -51.12
N SER A 167 -4.60 -1.29 -50.40
CA SER A 167 -5.97 -0.94 -50.78
C SER A 167 -6.75 -0.47 -49.56
N ARG A 168 -7.73 0.42 -49.74
CA ARG A 168 -8.62 0.79 -48.63
C ARG A 168 -9.46 -0.40 -48.20
N PHE A 169 -9.67 -0.56 -46.90
CA PHE A 169 -10.58 -1.58 -46.40
C PHE A 169 -12.01 -1.06 -46.48
N GLU A 170 -12.72 -1.44 -47.53
CA GLU A 170 -14.11 -1.04 -47.80
C GLU A 170 -14.95 -2.29 -48.09
N PRO A 171 -15.30 -3.08 -47.06
CA PRO A 171 -16.13 -4.26 -47.26
C PRO A 171 -17.56 -3.86 -47.66
N PRO A 172 -18.29 -4.75 -48.37
CA PRO A 172 -19.71 -4.55 -48.63
C PRO A 172 -20.49 -4.60 -47.31
N LEU A 173 -20.93 -3.47 -46.79
CA LEU A 173 -21.71 -3.39 -45.55
C LEU A 173 -23.20 -3.55 -45.85
N ALA A 174 -23.89 -4.42 -45.09
CA ALA A 174 -25.32 -4.67 -45.26
C ALA A 174 -26.18 -3.42 -44.98
N THR A 175 -25.80 -2.61 -43.98
CA THR A 175 -26.37 -1.30 -43.62
C THR A 175 -25.43 -0.57 -42.67
N GLY A 176 -25.35 0.77 -42.73
CA GLY A 176 -24.73 1.58 -41.68
C GLY A 176 -23.63 2.56 -42.13
N GLU A 177 -23.11 3.32 -41.17
CA GLU A 177 -21.92 4.16 -41.34
C GLU A 177 -20.69 3.31 -41.62
N ASN A 178 -19.80 3.77 -42.50
CA ASN A 178 -18.50 3.14 -42.75
C ASN A 178 -17.44 3.79 -41.84
N PRO A 179 -16.99 3.12 -40.76
CA PRO A 179 -16.02 3.69 -39.84
C PRO A 179 -14.57 3.52 -40.32
N PHE A 180 -14.32 2.76 -41.40
CA PHE A 180 -12.96 2.33 -41.76
C PHE A 180 -12.06 3.47 -42.27
N GLY A 181 -12.62 4.66 -42.56
CA GLY A 181 -11.83 5.87 -42.80
C GLY A 181 -11.32 6.57 -41.53
N MET A 182 -11.74 6.13 -40.33
CA MET A 182 -11.36 6.71 -39.04
C MET A 182 -10.02 6.16 -38.53
N ILE A 183 -9.46 6.82 -37.51
CA ILE A 183 -8.22 6.39 -36.85
C ILE A 183 -8.55 5.37 -35.76
N PHE A 184 -7.98 4.18 -35.89
CA PHE A 184 -8.07 3.12 -34.89
C PHE A 184 -6.76 2.98 -34.13
N ASN A 185 -6.84 2.81 -32.81
CA ASN A 185 -5.66 2.68 -31.95
C ASN A 185 -5.26 1.22 -31.73
N CYS A 186 -6.22 0.30 -31.70
CA CYS A 186 -5.97 -1.13 -31.53
C CYS A 186 -6.76 -1.92 -32.56
N ILE A 187 -6.14 -2.99 -33.07
CA ILE A 187 -6.73 -3.96 -33.99
C ILE A 187 -6.43 -5.36 -33.47
N LEU A 188 -7.45 -6.21 -33.46
CA LEU A 188 -7.36 -7.64 -33.20
C LEU A 188 -8.21 -8.36 -34.24
N ILE A 189 -7.71 -9.45 -34.80
CA ILE A 189 -8.55 -10.36 -35.58
C ILE A 189 -8.54 -11.68 -34.83
N ASP A 190 -9.71 -12.11 -34.39
CA ASP A 190 -9.85 -13.33 -33.61
C ASP A 190 -9.90 -14.60 -34.48
N SER A 191 -9.81 -15.76 -33.82
CA SER A 191 -9.81 -17.08 -34.43
C SER A 191 -11.09 -17.40 -35.21
N LYS A 192 -12.17 -16.64 -35.00
CA LYS A 192 -13.47 -16.79 -35.66
C LYS A 192 -13.64 -15.90 -36.88
N GLY A 193 -12.59 -15.17 -37.27
CA GLY A 193 -12.67 -14.24 -38.39
C GLY A 193 -13.48 -13.00 -38.07
N ARG A 194 -13.41 -12.51 -36.82
CA ARG A 194 -13.96 -11.20 -36.45
C ARG A 194 -12.83 -10.22 -36.18
N MET A 195 -12.89 -9.08 -36.85
CA MET A 195 -11.99 -7.95 -36.61
C MET A 195 -12.59 -7.04 -35.55
N TRP A 196 -11.83 -6.82 -34.49
CA TRP A 196 -12.11 -5.88 -33.41
C TRP A 196 -11.26 -4.64 -33.60
N LEU A 197 -11.90 -3.48 -33.60
CA LEU A 197 -11.26 -2.18 -33.81
C LEU A 197 -11.71 -1.21 -32.72
N SER A 198 -10.74 -0.63 -32.00
CA SER A 198 -11.03 0.43 -31.03
C SER A 198 -10.65 1.80 -31.59
N GLN A 199 -11.48 2.80 -31.29
CA GLN A 199 -11.26 4.20 -31.62
C GLN A 199 -10.96 5.00 -30.35
N LEU A 200 -10.23 6.12 -30.49
CA LEU A 200 -9.92 7.07 -29.41
C LEU A 200 -11.14 7.59 -28.62
N ALA A 201 -12.34 7.57 -29.22
CA ALA A 201 -13.58 8.11 -28.64
C ALA A 201 -14.47 7.05 -27.96
N ASN A 202 -13.85 6.06 -27.31
CA ASN A 202 -14.51 4.99 -26.54
C ASN A 202 -15.52 4.14 -27.34
N THR A 203 -15.28 4.01 -28.66
CA THR A 203 -16.12 3.18 -29.53
C THR A 203 -15.34 1.95 -29.95
N LEU A 204 -16.00 0.80 -29.84
CA LEU A 204 -15.50 -0.49 -30.30
C LEU A 204 -16.35 -0.93 -31.49
N TYR A 205 -15.70 -1.33 -32.57
CA TYR A 205 -16.32 -1.93 -33.73
C TYR A 205 -15.91 -3.40 -33.82
N GLN A 206 -16.87 -4.26 -34.14
CA GLN A 206 -16.64 -5.66 -34.48
C GLN A 206 -17.13 -5.89 -35.91
N TYR A 207 -16.26 -6.34 -36.79
CA TYR A 207 -16.60 -6.69 -38.16
C TYR A 207 -16.37 -8.19 -38.38
N ASP A 208 -17.42 -8.91 -38.77
CA ASP A 208 -17.38 -10.36 -39.07
C ASP A 208 -17.11 -10.57 -40.57
N PHE A 209 -15.94 -11.14 -40.91
CA PHE A 209 -15.51 -11.35 -42.31
C PHE A 209 -16.43 -12.32 -43.08
N HIS A 210 -17.07 -13.26 -42.39
CA HIS A 210 -17.93 -14.26 -43.04
C HIS A 210 -19.34 -13.73 -43.30
N LYS A 211 -19.86 -12.92 -42.35
CA LYS A 211 -21.22 -12.36 -42.44
C LYS A 211 -21.28 -11.01 -43.12
N ASN A 212 -20.14 -10.33 -43.30
CA ASN A 212 -20.07 -8.92 -43.71
C ASN A 212 -20.92 -8.01 -42.80
N LEU A 213 -20.96 -8.34 -41.51
CA LEU A 213 -21.74 -7.63 -40.50
C LEU A 213 -20.82 -6.77 -39.66
N LEU A 214 -21.18 -5.50 -39.50
CA LEU A 214 -20.52 -4.55 -38.62
C LEU A 214 -21.42 -4.28 -37.42
N GLU A 215 -20.90 -4.57 -36.22
CA GLU A 215 -21.51 -4.21 -34.96
C GLU A 215 -20.73 -3.06 -34.31
N LYS A 216 -21.45 -2.08 -33.77
CA LYS A 216 -20.89 -0.91 -33.09
C LYS A 216 -21.30 -0.95 -31.63
N TYR A 217 -20.30 -0.94 -30.76
CA TYR A 217 -20.45 -0.83 -29.32
C TYR A 217 -19.93 0.54 -28.91
N ALA A 218 -20.86 1.49 -28.69
CA ALA A 218 -20.55 2.87 -28.33
C ALA A 218 -21.29 3.26 -27.05
N TYR A 219 -20.65 4.07 -26.20
CA TYR A 219 -21.28 4.65 -25.03
C TYR A 219 -22.44 5.58 -25.43
N THR A 220 -23.58 5.43 -24.74
CA THR A 220 -24.64 6.43 -24.73
C THR A 220 -24.77 7.02 -23.32
N PRO A 221 -25.08 8.31 -23.14
CA PRO A 221 -25.21 8.92 -21.81
C PRO A 221 -26.26 8.28 -20.88
N ASP A 222 -27.25 7.60 -21.48
CA ASP A 222 -28.29 6.86 -20.77
C ASP A 222 -27.89 5.40 -20.46
N ASP A 223 -26.70 4.98 -20.92
CA ASP A 223 -26.17 3.65 -20.66
C ASP A 223 -25.75 3.54 -19.19
N THR A 224 -26.38 2.61 -18.48
CA THR A 224 -26.07 2.32 -17.07
C THR A 224 -24.70 1.67 -16.86
N LEU A 225 -23.96 1.42 -17.94
CA LEU A 225 -22.73 0.65 -17.97
C LEU A 225 -21.50 1.58 -18.09
N PRO A 226 -20.85 1.94 -16.97
CA PRO A 226 -19.80 2.96 -16.92
C PRO A 226 -18.49 2.60 -17.65
N TYR A 227 -18.36 1.39 -18.21
CA TYR A 227 -17.12 0.90 -18.83
C TYR A 227 -16.95 1.30 -20.30
N SER A 228 -18.02 1.61 -21.03
CA SER A 228 -17.94 2.02 -22.44
C SER A 228 -17.44 3.46 -22.62
N ARG A 229 -17.17 4.20 -21.53
CA ARG A 229 -16.58 5.56 -21.56
C ARG A 229 -15.05 5.58 -21.54
N TYR A 230 -14.40 4.42 -21.45
CA TYR A 230 -12.95 4.36 -21.29
C TYR A 230 -12.29 3.89 -22.58
N ARG A 231 -11.12 4.45 -22.84
CA ARG A 231 -10.30 4.09 -24.00
C ARG A 231 -9.74 2.69 -23.80
N ILE A 232 -9.93 1.84 -24.82
CA ILE A 232 -9.32 0.51 -24.90
C ILE A 232 -7.85 0.69 -25.29
N THR A 233 -6.94 0.10 -24.53
CA THR A 233 -5.48 0.20 -24.74
C THR A 233 -4.95 -1.01 -25.50
N ARG A 234 -5.42 -2.21 -25.17
CA ARG A 234 -5.01 -3.46 -25.83
C ARG A 234 -6.15 -4.47 -25.85
N MET A 235 -6.19 -5.29 -26.89
CA MET A 235 -7.12 -6.40 -27.05
C MET A 235 -6.35 -7.69 -27.31
N MET A 236 -6.85 -8.81 -26.80
CA MET A 236 -6.35 -10.14 -27.15
C MET A 236 -7.47 -11.19 -27.12
N GLU A 237 -7.21 -12.32 -27.76
CA GLU A 237 -7.96 -13.55 -27.62
C GLU A 237 -7.12 -14.56 -26.83
N ASP A 238 -7.70 -15.18 -25.80
CA ASP A 238 -7.03 -16.27 -25.07
C ASP A 238 -7.14 -17.62 -25.80
N SER A 239 -6.42 -18.63 -25.31
CA SER A 239 -6.44 -20.00 -25.85
C SER A 239 -7.81 -20.68 -25.83
N ARG A 240 -8.77 -20.13 -25.10
CA ARG A 240 -10.16 -20.59 -25.00
C ARG A 240 -11.12 -19.83 -25.92
N GLY A 241 -10.61 -18.89 -26.72
CA GLY A 241 -11.40 -18.08 -27.64
C GLY A 241 -12.19 -16.96 -26.95
N ARG A 242 -11.83 -16.59 -25.72
CA ARG A 242 -12.42 -15.46 -24.99
C ARG A 242 -11.66 -14.19 -25.36
N ILE A 243 -12.40 -13.12 -25.60
CA ILE A 243 -11.83 -11.82 -25.95
C ILE A 243 -11.72 -10.96 -24.71
N PHE A 244 -10.52 -10.44 -24.47
CA PHE A 244 -10.19 -9.56 -23.37
C PHE A 244 -9.65 -8.23 -23.87
N MET A 245 -9.96 -7.17 -23.12
CA MET A 245 -9.59 -5.80 -23.44
C MET A 245 -9.14 -5.09 -22.17
N THR A 246 -7.99 -4.43 -22.22
CA THR A 246 -7.56 -3.51 -21.16
C THR A 246 -8.00 -2.10 -21.47
N THR A 247 -8.26 -1.32 -20.43
CA THR A 247 -8.68 0.08 -20.57
C THR A 247 -7.87 1.03 -19.71
N GLU A 248 -7.91 2.30 -20.08
CA GLU A 248 -7.37 3.39 -19.29
C GLU A 248 -8.47 3.98 -18.38
N GLY A 249 -8.81 3.25 -17.31
CA GLY A 249 -9.65 3.78 -16.22
C GLY A 249 -10.82 2.90 -15.79
N SER A 250 -11.15 1.82 -16.51
CA SER A 250 -12.04 0.77 -15.98
C SER A 250 -11.27 -0.48 -15.53
N GLY A 251 -10.16 -0.85 -16.16
CA GLY A 251 -9.40 -2.06 -15.79
C GLY A 251 -9.44 -3.07 -16.92
N LEU A 252 -9.91 -4.30 -16.63
CA LEU A 252 -10.02 -5.37 -17.61
C LEU A 252 -11.48 -5.63 -17.97
N ILE A 253 -11.75 -5.82 -19.25
CA ILE A 253 -13.08 -6.14 -19.79
C ILE A 253 -12.99 -7.46 -20.56
N GLN A 254 -13.99 -8.32 -20.39
CA GLN A 254 -14.18 -9.55 -21.16
C GLN A 254 -15.46 -9.43 -21.99
N TYR A 255 -15.39 -9.77 -23.27
CA TYR A 255 -16.60 -9.90 -24.11
C TYR A 255 -17.28 -11.26 -23.89
N ILE A 256 -18.59 -11.23 -23.62
CA ILE A 256 -19.43 -12.40 -23.41
C ILE A 256 -20.28 -12.64 -24.65
N GLU A 257 -19.79 -13.52 -25.51
CA GLU A 257 -20.39 -13.80 -26.82
C GLU A 257 -21.84 -14.30 -26.76
N LYS A 258 -22.21 -15.06 -25.73
CA LYS A 258 -23.58 -15.61 -25.60
C LYS A 258 -24.64 -14.51 -25.48
N THR A 259 -24.28 -13.39 -24.88
CA THR A 259 -25.19 -12.28 -24.56
C THR A 259 -24.86 -11.03 -25.37
N GLY A 260 -23.69 -10.96 -26.01
CA GLY A 260 -23.17 -9.74 -26.64
C GLY A 260 -22.84 -8.64 -25.63
N THR A 261 -22.63 -9.00 -24.36
CA THR A 261 -22.37 -8.05 -23.26
C THR A 261 -20.91 -8.11 -22.82
N PHE A 262 -20.54 -7.22 -21.89
CA PHE A 262 -19.18 -7.14 -21.36
C PHE A 262 -19.17 -7.38 -19.85
N LEU A 263 -18.27 -8.25 -19.41
CA LEU A 263 -17.96 -8.47 -18.00
C LEU A 263 -16.74 -7.65 -17.62
N HIS A 264 -16.77 -7.05 -16.45
CA HIS A 264 -15.77 -6.07 -16.01
C HIS A 264 -15.06 -6.53 -14.75
N PHE A 265 -13.75 -6.27 -14.71
CA PHE A 265 -12.88 -6.55 -13.58
C PHE A 265 -12.15 -5.26 -13.17
N ASP A 266 -12.21 -4.90 -11.89
CA ASP A 266 -11.66 -3.65 -11.33
C ASP A 266 -10.81 -3.83 -10.07
N GLU A 267 -10.22 -2.72 -9.61
CA GLU A 267 -9.42 -2.64 -8.37
C GLU A 267 -10.21 -3.07 -7.12
N GLU A 268 -11.49 -2.71 -7.02
CA GLU A 268 -12.26 -2.83 -5.78
C GLU A 268 -12.84 -4.23 -5.57
N LYS A 269 -13.41 -4.82 -6.64
CA LYS A 269 -14.16 -6.08 -6.61
C LYS A 269 -13.32 -7.29 -7.01
N ASN A 270 -12.32 -7.08 -7.87
CA ASN A 270 -11.54 -8.16 -8.47
C ASN A 270 -10.07 -8.11 -8.08
N HIS A 271 -9.71 -7.16 -7.21
CA HIS A 271 -8.35 -6.98 -6.70
C HIS A 271 -7.32 -6.80 -7.82
N LEU A 272 -7.71 -6.17 -8.94
CA LEU A 272 -6.71 -5.72 -9.91
C LEU A 272 -5.80 -4.68 -9.26
N LEU A 273 -4.54 -4.63 -9.68
CA LEU A 273 -3.61 -3.66 -9.12
C LEU A 273 -3.97 -2.22 -9.49
N SER A 274 -4.38 -2.00 -10.75
CA SER A 274 -4.99 -0.74 -11.16
C SER A 274 -6.06 -0.87 -12.23
N ASN A 275 -6.98 0.09 -12.31
CA ASN A 275 -7.93 0.29 -13.40
C ASN A 275 -7.27 0.93 -14.65
N PHE A 276 -6.02 1.40 -14.55
CA PHE A 276 -5.24 1.90 -15.67
C PHE A 276 -4.35 0.77 -16.21
N CYS A 277 -4.91 -0.02 -17.12
CA CYS A 277 -4.26 -1.19 -17.72
C CYS A 277 -3.76 -0.88 -19.13
N TYR A 278 -2.55 -1.32 -19.47
CA TYR A 278 -1.87 -0.95 -20.72
C TYR A 278 -1.74 -2.10 -21.71
N ASN A 279 -1.20 -3.23 -21.27
CA ASN A 279 -0.99 -4.40 -22.12
C ASN A 279 -1.46 -5.67 -21.41
N LEU A 280 -1.86 -6.66 -22.19
CA LEU A 280 -2.21 -7.98 -21.68
C LEU A 280 -1.71 -9.11 -22.58
N ALA A 281 -1.45 -10.26 -21.97
CA ALA A 281 -1.16 -11.53 -22.63
C ALA A 281 -1.65 -12.70 -21.76
N GLU A 282 -1.87 -13.86 -22.37
CA GLU A 282 -2.14 -15.10 -21.64
C GLU A 282 -0.84 -15.76 -21.21
N THR A 283 -0.77 -16.15 -19.94
CA THR A 283 0.37 -16.86 -19.37
C THR A 283 0.31 -18.36 -19.68
N PRO A 284 1.43 -19.09 -19.57
CA PRO A 284 1.44 -20.54 -19.76
C PRO A 284 0.46 -21.34 -18.87
N SER A 285 0.05 -20.81 -17.72
CA SER A 285 -0.96 -21.43 -16.85
C SER A 285 -2.41 -21.07 -17.21
N GLY A 286 -2.64 -20.24 -18.23
CA GLY A 286 -3.98 -19.75 -18.62
C GLY A 286 -4.50 -18.57 -17.79
N ARG A 287 -3.63 -17.94 -16.98
CA ARG A 287 -3.92 -16.65 -16.33
C ARG A 287 -3.65 -15.51 -17.31
N LEU A 288 -4.13 -14.31 -16.99
CA LEU A 288 -3.79 -13.11 -17.75
C LEU A 288 -2.67 -12.36 -17.02
N ILE A 289 -1.60 -12.02 -17.73
CA ILE A 289 -0.61 -11.05 -17.26
C ILE A 289 -0.98 -9.67 -17.82
N ILE A 290 -1.08 -8.68 -16.94
CA ILE A 290 -1.61 -7.35 -17.25
C ILE A 290 -0.64 -6.31 -16.69
N THR A 291 -0.12 -5.42 -17.54
CA THR A 291 0.68 -4.26 -17.09
C THR A 291 -0.23 -3.08 -16.75
N THR A 292 0.10 -2.36 -15.69
CA THR A 292 -0.66 -1.21 -15.19
C THR A 292 0.26 -0.05 -14.81
N ASN A 293 -0.30 1.12 -14.51
CA ASN A 293 0.46 2.26 -14.00
C ASN A 293 1.09 2.05 -12.60
N LYS A 294 0.72 0.98 -11.88
CA LYS A 294 1.22 0.66 -10.54
C LYS A 294 2.14 -0.58 -10.51
N GLY A 295 2.21 -1.37 -11.58
CA GLY A 295 2.92 -2.65 -11.60
C GLY A 295 2.31 -3.65 -12.58
N ILE A 296 2.43 -4.94 -12.27
CA ILE A 296 1.87 -6.03 -13.07
C ILE A 296 0.87 -6.83 -12.22
N THR A 297 -0.23 -7.24 -12.84
CA THR A 297 -1.19 -8.19 -12.26
C THR A 297 -1.19 -9.49 -13.06
N LEU A 298 -1.05 -10.61 -12.37
CA LEU A 298 -1.35 -11.96 -12.86
C LEU A 298 -2.74 -12.32 -12.34
N PHE A 299 -3.70 -12.43 -13.25
CA PHE A 299 -5.10 -12.55 -12.93
C PHE A 299 -5.68 -13.88 -13.42
N ASP A 300 -6.14 -14.70 -12.48
CA ASP A 300 -6.97 -15.87 -12.78
C ASP A 300 -8.43 -15.42 -12.88
N VAL A 301 -8.91 -15.33 -14.12
CA VAL A 301 -10.27 -14.87 -14.43
C VAL A 301 -11.34 -15.79 -13.84
N ASP A 302 -11.10 -17.10 -13.80
CA ASP A 302 -12.12 -18.06 -13.38
C ASP A 302 -12.22 -18.17 -11.86
N ARG A 303 -11.09 -18.01 -11.16
CA ARG A 303 -11.03 -18.01 -9.70
C ARG A 303 -11.22 -16.63 -9.08
N ASN A 304 -11.15 -15.56 -9.89
CA ASN A 304 -11.13 -14.17 -9.44
C ASN A 304 -9.98 -13.92 -8.44
N GLU A 305 -8.79 -14.44 -8.74
CA GLU A 305 -7.60 -14.32 -7.91
C GLU A 305 -6.52 -13.50 -8.62
N ALA A 306 -5.92 -12.56 -7.91
CA ALA A 306 -4.88 -11.68 -8.43
C ALA A 306 -3.57 -11.85 -7.66
N GLN A 307 -2.46 -11.94 -8.38
CA GLN A 307 -1.10 -11.88 -7.85
C GLN A 307 -0.39 -10.67 -8.48
N HIS A 308 0.38 -9.92 -7.68
CA HIS A 308 1.00 -8.67 -8.15
C HIS A 308 2.52 -8.73 -8.15
N LEU A 309 3.14 -8.21 -9.22
CA LEU A 309 4.58 -7.96 -9.30
C LEU A 309 4.81 -6.45 -9.31
N LEU A 310 5.61 -5.96 -8.35
CA LEU A 310 5.79 -4.53 -8.08
C LEU A 310 7.27 -4.18 -7.97
N ALA A 311 7.65 -2.98 -8.41
CA ALA A 311 9.02 -2.49 -8.28
C ALA A 311 9.51 -2.48 -6.81
N ARG A 312 8.65 -2.02 -5.89
CA ARG A 312 8.92 -2.07 -4.44
C ARG A 312 9.08 -3.48 -3.87
N LYS A 313 8.57 -4.49 -4.59
CA LYS A 313 8.74 -5.92 -4.30
C LYS A 313 9.77 -6.53 -5.26
N GLY A 314 10.81 -5.80 -5.64
CA GLY A 314 11.92 -6.34 -6.43
C GLY A 314 11.67 -6.64 -7.90
N PHE A 315 10.52 -6.27 -8.46
CA PHE A 315 10.35 -6.35 -9.90
C PHE A 315 11.27 -5.32 -10.59
N PRO A 316 12.12 -5.67 -11.57
CA PRO A 316 13.19 -4.78 -12.01
C PRO A 316 12.78 -3.54 -12.82
N LEU A 317 11.54 -3.44 -13.32
CA LEU A 317 11.09 -2.29 -14.11
C LEU A 317 10.45 -1.22 -13.22
N SER A 318 10.75 0.05 -13.52
CA SER A 318 10.22 1.19 -12.78
C SER A 318 8.80 1.61 -13.19
N GLY A 319 8.37 1.31 -14.42
CA GLY A 319 7.06 1.71 -14.92
C GLY A 319 6.73 1.16 -16.31
N PHE A 320 5.46 1.34 -16.70
CA PHE A 320 4.88 0.82 -17.94
C PHE A 320 4.07 1.90 -18.65
N LEU A 321 4.03 1.81 -19.97
CA LEU A 321 3.24 2.63 -20.89
C LEU A 321 2.44 1.72 -21.84
N GLU A 322 1.51 2.30 -22.58
CA GLU A 322 0.72 1.59 -23.60
C GLU A 322 1.59 1.03 -24.72
N GLU A 323 2.60 1.79 -25.13
CA GLU A 323 3.53 1.42 -26.21
C GLU A 323 4.39 0.21 -25.84
N ASN A 324 4.52 -0.10 -24.55
CA ASN A 324 5.39 -1.17 -24.10
C ASN A 324 4.91 -2.55 -24.56
N GLY A 325 5.86 -3.41 -24.97
CA GLY A 325 5.58 -4.78 -25.34
C GLY A 325 5.32 -5.70 -24.16
N LEU A 326 4.42 -6.65 -24.35
CA LEU A 326 4.23 -7.81 -23.48
C LEU A 326 4.09 -9.02 -24.39
N PHE A 327 4.97 -10.01 -24.22
CA PHE A 327 5.04 -11.14 -25.12
C PHE A 327 5.33 -12.44 -24.37
N VAL A 328 4.62 -13.51 -24.73
CA VAL A 328 4.85 -14.85 -24.22
C VAL A 328 5.34 -15.70 -25.37
N THR A 329 6.54 -16.24 -25.23
CA THR A 329 7.21 -17.04 -26.27
C THR A 329 6.62 -18.44 -26.37
N SER A 330 6.88 -19.11 -27.49
CA SER A 330 6.48 -20.49 -27.75
C SER A 330 7.02 -21.48 -26.70
N ASP A 331 8.18 -21.21 -26.10
CA ASP A 331 8.77 -21.98 -25.01
C ASP A 331 8.37 -21.49 -23.59
N ARG A 332 7.28 -20.71 -23.49
CA ARG A 332 6.62 -20.32 -22.24
C ARG A 332 7.44 -19.36 -21.36
N GLN A 333 8.34 -18.57 -21.94
CA GLN A 333 8.99 -17.45 -21.26
C GLN A 333 8.16 -16.19 -21.45
N ILE A 334 8.07 -15.38 -20.39
CA ILE A 334 7.34 -14.12 -20.40
C ILE A 334 8.36 -13.01 -20.55
N PHE A 335 8.11 -12.09 -21.48
CA PHE A 335 8.88 -10.88 -21.70
C PHE A 335 7.97 -9.66 -21.45
N VAL A 336 8.39 -8.80 -20.54
CA VAL A 336 7.69 -7.57 -20.21
C VAL A 336 8.63 -6.39 -20.47
N ALA A 337 8.20 -5.47 -21.32
CA ALA A 337 8.90 -4.21 -21.56
C ALA A 337 8.44 -3.14 -20.56
N GLY A 338 9.34 -2.21 -20.26
CA GLY A 338 9.06 -1.02 -19.47
C GLY A 338 9.67 0.24 -20.09
N ILE A 339 9.73 1.29 -19.29
CA ILE A 339 10.30 2.60 -19.69
C ILE A 339 11.82 2.66 -19.58
N ASP A 340 12.45 1.67 -18.94
CA ASP A 340 13.87 1.61 -18.59
C ASP A 340 14.54 0.29 -19.02
N GLY A 341 13.86 -0.53 -19.81
CA GLY A 341 14.39 -1.78 -20.35
C GLY A 341 13.32 -2.85 -20.55
N MET A 342 13.74 -4.10 -20.45
CA MET A 342 12.87 -5.28 -20.58
C MET A 342 13.26 -6.31 -19.53
N VAL A 343 12.29 -7.08 -19.05
CA VAL A 343 12.50 -8.19 -18.11
C VAL A 343 11.96 -9.47 -18.72
N SER A 344 12.66 -10.59 -18.52
CA SER A 344 12.14 -11.93 -18.78
C SER A 344 12.13 -12.82 -17.54
N PHE A 345 11.13 -13.69 -17.46
CA PHE A 345 11.01 -14.70 -16.40
C PHE A 345 10.07 -15.84 -16.83
N SER A 346 10.12 -16.95 -16.07
CA SER A 346 9.14 -18.03 -16.19
C SER A 346 8.02 -17.84 -15.18
N GLU A 347 6.77 -18.15 -15.55
CA GLU A 347 5.67 -18.06 -14.60
C GLU A 347 5.85 -18.98 -13.38
N LYS A 348 6.41 -20.17 -13.56
CA LYS A 348 6.64 -21.10 -12.44
C LYS A 348 7.65 -20.59 -11.42
N SER A 349 8.54 -19.70 -11.83
CA SER A 349 9.63 -19.24 -10.98
C SER A 349 9.20 -18.14 -10.01
N ILE A 350 8.03 -17.53 -10.22
CA ILE A 350 7.43 -16.52 -9.32
C ILE A 350 6.37 -17.11 -8.39
N GLU A 351 6.13 -18.42 -8.42
CA GLU A 351 5.27 -19.08 -7.44
C GLU A 351 5.97 -19.08 -6.07
N PRO A 352 5.26 -18.79 -4.98
CA PRO A 352 5.87 -18.72 -3.66
C PRO A 352 6.36 -20.10 -3.22
N PHE A 353 7.63 -20.17 -2.85
CA PHE A 353 8.24 -21.34 -2.23
C PHE A 353 8.23 -21.18 -0.72
N VAL A 354 8.12 -22.28 0.02
CA VAL A 354 8.34 -22.28 1.48
C VAL A 354 9.80 -21.94 1.73
N THR A 355 10.04 -20.72 2.23
CA THR A 355 11.37 -20.28 2.63
C THR A 355 11.49 -20.38 4.14
N ASP A 356 12.57 -21.01 4.61
CA ASP A 356 12.89 -21.01 6.03
C ASP A 356 13.51 -19.65 6.40
N TYR A 357 12.68 -18.76 6.94
CA TYR A 357 13.11 -17.51 7.56
C TYR A 357 12.40 -17.30 8.88
N THR A 358 12.96 -16.40 9.69
CA THR A 358 12.36 -15.97 10.94
C THR A 358 12.01 -14.50 10.88
N LEU A 359 10.83 -14.18 11.40
CA LEU A 359 10.44 -12.82 11.75
C LEU A 359 10.92 -12.53 13.17
N TYR A 360 11.52 -11.37 13.40
CA TYR A 360 12.04 -11.00 14.71
C TYR A 360 11.94 -9.49 14.95
N PHE A 361 11.93 -9.09 16.21
CA PHE A 361 12.04 -7.68 16.57
C PHE A 361 13.51 -7.26 16.48
N SER A 362 13.79 -6.15 15.81
CA SER A 362 15.15 -5.69 15.52
C SER A 362 15.60 -4.59 16.49
N LYS A 363 14.71 -3.63 16.77
CA LYS A 363 14.98 -2.50 17.67
C LYS A 363 13.75 -2.14 18.49
N ILE A 364 14.00 -1.52 19.64
CA ILE A 364 12.96 -0.90 20.45
C ILE A 364 13.38 0.49 20.88
N TYR A 365 12.44 1.43 20.81
CA TYR A 365 12.58 2.77 21.34
C TYR A 365 11.55 2.97 22.43
N ILE A 366 12.00 3.55 23.54
CA ILE A 366 11.16 3.87 24.69
C ILE A 366 11.27 5.36 24.91
N ASN A 367 10.13 6.06 24.86
CA ASN A 367 10.10 7.53 24.90
C ASN A 367 11.07 8.15 23.88
N ASN A 368 11.03 7.64 22.64
CA ASN A 368 11.87 8.05 21.50
C ASN A 368 13.38 7.89 21.70
N ARG A 369 13.82 7.04 22.64
CA ARG A 369 15.23 6.68 22.81
C ARG A 369 15.45 5.21 22.53
N LEU A 370 16.41 4.91 21.65
CA LEU A 370 16.80 3.54 21.33
C LEU A 370 17.33 2.85 22.60
N VAL A 371 16.82 1.66 22.90
CA VAL A 371 17.29 0.85 24.03
C VAL A 371 18.17 -0.26 23.51
N VAL A 372 19.43 -0.25 23.94
CA VAL A 372 20.42 -1.31 23.67
C VAL A 372 20.86 -1.96 24.99
N PRO A 373 21.40 -3.19 24.97
CA PRO A 373 21.98 -3.81 26.17
C PRO A 373 22.98 -2.88 26.86
N GLY A 374 22.87 -2.76 28.18
CA GLY A 374 23.71 -1.83 28.97
C GLY A 374 23.22 -0.37 29.00
N SER A 375 22.13 -0.03 28.33
CA SER A 375 21.54 1.32 28.39
C SER A 375 21.03 1.68 29.81
N PRO A 376 20.96 2.98 30.16
CA PRO A 376 20.40 3.43 31.44
C PRO A 376 19.00 2.86 31.70
N GLY A 377 18.82 2.22 32.86
CA GLY A 377 17.59 1.52 33.23
C GLY A 377 17.62 0.01 33.03
N ASN A 378 18.64 -0.54 32.35
CA ASN A 378 18.92 -1.97 32.19
C ASN A 378 17.69 -2.81 31.81
N ILE A 379 16.89 -2.28 30.89
CA ILE A 379 15.64 -2.90 30.43
C ILE A 379 15.95 -4.17 29.62
N LEU A 380 17.03 -4.14 28.85
CA LEU A 380 17.50 -5.26 28.03
C LEU A 380 18.82 -5.78 28.56
N LYS A 381 18.88 -7.10 28.78
CA LYS A 381 20.13 -7.81 29.13
C LYS A 381 20.90 -8.27 27.89
N GLU A 382 20.17 -8.52 26.80
CA GLU A 382 20.67 -9.00 25.51
C GLU A 382 19.93 -8.29 24.37
N ALA A 383 20.39 -8.46 23.13
CA ALA A 383 19.80 -7.78 21.98
C ALA A 383 18.34 -8.22 21.76
N ILE A 384 17.50 -7.30 21.29
CA ILE A 384 16.04 -7.52 21.13
C ILE A 384 15.66 -8.82 20.41
N PRO A 385 16.34 -9.27 19.34
CA PRO A 385 15.98 -10.52 18.66
C PRO A 385 15.95 -11.76 19.56
N PHE A 386 16.66 -11.74 20.68
CA PHE A 386 16.76 -12.85 21.64
C PHE A 386 15.88 -12.66 22.89
N VAL A 387 15.22 -11.51 23.03
CA VAL A 387 14.41 -11.16 24.20
C VAL A 387 12.97 -11.62 24.01
N GLN A 388 12.49 -12.48 24.92
CA GLN A 388 11.09 -12.94 24.91
C GLN A 388 10.12 -11.97 25.62
N SER A 389 10.60 -11.24 26.63
CA SER A 389 9.76 -10.28 27.36
C SER A 389 10.55 -9.10 27.95
N ILE A 390 9.88 -7.95 28.03
CA ILE A 390 10.42 -6.71 28.62
C ILE A 390 9.55 -6.23 29.77
N LYS A 391 10.19 -5.64 30.78
CA LYS A 391 9.52 -5.05 31.94
C LYS A 391 9.81 -3.56 31.99
N LEU A 392 8.75 -2.76 31.97
CA LEU A 392 8.77 -1.32 31.85
C LEU A 392 8.18 -0.66 33.11
N ARG A 393 8.64 0.56 33.39
CA ARG A 393 8.07 1.42 34.44
C ARG A 393 6.84 2.14 33.90
N HIS A 394 5.96 2.62 34.79
CA HIS A 394 4.76 3.38 34.41
C HIS A 394 5.02 4.58 33.50
N ASN A 395 6.20 5.21 33.58
CA ASN A 395 6.60 6.37 32.77
C ASN A 395 7.29 6.00 31.44
N GLN A 396 7.27 4.71 31.08
CA GLN A 396 7.85 4.15 29.86
C GLN A 396 6.74 3.55 29.00
N SER A 397 5.69 4.34 28.74
CA SER A 397 4.46 3.90 28.09
C SER A 397 4.40 4.21 26.57
N ASN A 398 5.39 4.92 26.03
CA ASN A 398 5.52 5.18 24.59
C ASN A 398 6.56 4.24 24.00
N LEU A 399 6.11 3.37 23.08
CA LEU A 399 6.91 2.30 22.49
C LEU A 399 6.91 2.40 20.97
N ILE A 400 8.10 2.33 20.40
CA ILE A 400 8.28 2.08 18.96
C ILE A 400 9.07 0.79 18.85
N VAL A 401 8.52 -0.22 18.19
CA VAL A 401 9.17 -1.51 17.99
C VAL A 401 9.38 -1.70 16.51
N GLU A 402 10.64 -1.80 16.08
CA GLU A 402 10.98 -2.19 14.72
C GLU A 402 11.06 -3.72 14.64
N PHE A 403 10.56 -4.29 13.55
CA PHE A 403 10.67 -5.71 13.24
C PHE A 403 11.39 -5.92 11.91
N ALA A 404 11.88 -7.12 11.68
CA ALA A 404 12.57 -7.47 10.45
C ALA A 404 12.34 -8.95 10.12
N SER A 405 12.50 -9.27 8.84
CA SER A 405 12.55 -10.63 8.34
C SER A 405 13.99 -10.97 7.93
N SER A 406 14.37 -12.22 8.13
CA SER A 406 15.61 -12.77 7.54
C SER A 406 15.42 -13.21 6.08
N ASN A 407 14.25 -12.95 5.48
CA ASN A 407 14.04 -13.10 4.05
C ASN A 407 14.52 -11.86 3.29
N TYR A 408 15.68 -11.98 2.64
CA TYR A 408 16.31 -10.91 1.87
C TYR A 408 15.85 -10.84 0.41
N ILE A 409 14.93 -11.71 -0.01
CA ILE A 409 14.46 -11.82 -1.41
C ILE A 409 13.28 -10.87 -1.61
N PRO A 410 13.43 -9.74 -2.33
CA PRO A 410 12.45 -8.66 -2.27
C PRO A 410 11.06 -9.01 -2.84
N HIS A 411 10.99 -9.85 -3.88
CA HIS A 411 9.72 -10.28 -4.49
C HIS A 411 8.97 -11.34 -3.69
N LEU A 412 9.60 -11.88 -2.65
CA LEU A 412 8.98 -12.79 -1.68
C LEU A 412 8.65 -12.08 -0.36
N GLN A 413 8.80 -10.75 -0.28
CA GLN A 413 8.41 -10.00 0.92
C GLN A 413 6.90 -9.77 0.95
N ASN A 414 6.27 -10.34 1.97
CA ASN A 414 4.85 -10.20 2.25
C ASN A 414 4.57 -8.89 2.99
N ASP A 415 3.31 -8.48 2.94
CA ASP A 415 2.84 -7.40 3.79
C ASP A 415 2.66 -7.95 5.21
N TYR A 416 2.85 -7.10 6.21
CA TYR A 416 2.78 -7.51 7.61
C TYR A 416 1.55 -6.94 8.31
N GLU A 417 1.12 -7.63 9.34
CA GLU A 417 0.10 -7.16 10.28
C GLU A 417 0.56 -7.43 11.71
N TYR A 418 0.09 -6.58 12.63
CA TYR A 418 0.46 -6.64 14.03
C TYR A 418 -0.75 -6.47 14.94
N ILE A 419 -0.60 -6.93 16.17
CA ILE A 419 -1.58 -6.77 17.24
C ILE A 419 -0.88 -6.72 18.58
N LEU A 420 -1.31 -5.82 19.47
CA LEU A 420 -0.92 -5.81 20.88
C LEU A 420 -2.06 -6.41 21.70
N GLU A 421 -1.94 -7.71 22.00
CA GLU A 421 -2.95 -8.42 22.79
C GLU A 421 -3.10 -7.79 24.18
N GLY A 422 -4.34 -7.49 24.55
CA GLY A 422 -4.69 -6.74 25.76
C GLY A 422 -4.90 -5.24 25.54
N PHE A 423 -4.64 -4.73 24.33
CA PHE A 423 -4.88 -3.34 23.94
C PHE A 423 -5.71 -3.25 22.65
N ASP A 424 -5.28 -3.92 21.58
CA ASP A 424 -5.98 -3.93 20.29
C ASP A 424 -7.09 -4.99 20.25
N LYS A 425 -8.10 -4.76 19.40
CA LYS A 425 -9.22 -5.70 19.16
C LYS A 425 -9.06 -6.55 17.90
N GLU A 426 -8.39 -6.01 16.89
CA GLU A 426 -8.23 -6.62 15.57
C GLU A 426 -6.78 -6.46 15.09
N TRP A 427 -6.38 -7.25 14.08
CA TRP A 427 -5.06 -7.13 13.46
C TRP A 427 -4.98 -5.84 12.63
N ILE A 428 -3.88 -5.11 12.78
CA ILE A 428 -3.64 -3.84 12.11
C ILE A 428 -2.57 -4.07 11.03
N ARG A 429 -2.84 -3.63 9.79
CA ARG A 429 -1.86 -3.71 8.70
C ARG A 429 -0.70 -2.76 8.96
N ALA A 430 0.53 -3.26 8.85
CA ALA A 430 1.73 -2.45 8.98
C ALA A 430 2.03 -1.75 7.65
N ASN A 431 2.22 -0.43 7.70
CA ASN A 431 2.67 0.35 6.53
C ASN A 431 4.20 0.31 6.37
N ASP A 432 4.90 0.03 7.46
CA ASP A 432 6.35 0.03 7.55
C ASP A 432 6.78 -1.08 8.54
N HIS A 433 8.07 -1.36 8.62
CA HIS A 433 8.67 -2.34 9.53
C HIS A 433 8.77 -1.81 10.98
N SER A 434 7.87 -0.90 11.37
CA SER A 434 7.81 -0.30 12.70
C SER A 434 6.38 -0.23 13.23
N VAL A 435 6.24 -0.50 14.52
CA VAL A 435 4.98 -0.47 15.25
C VAL A 435 5.08 0.58 16.35
N THR A 436 4.12 1.49 16.42
CA THR A 436 4.13 2.59 17.39
C THR A 436 2.89 2.55 18.28
N TYR A 437 3.10 2.54 19.58
CA TYR A 437 2.06 2.71 20.60
C TYR A 437 2.39 3.86 21.53
N THR A 438 1.38 4.63 21.91
CA THR A 438 1.52 5.75 22.82
C THR A 438 0.62 5.58 24.04
N ASN A 439 1.14 6.00 25.19
CA ASN A 439 0.42 6.04 26.46
C ASN A 439 -0.29 4.72 26.84
N ILE A 440 0.39 3.58 26.65
CA ILE A 440 -0.16 2.27 27.04
C ILE A 440 -0.34 2.22 28.57
N PRO A 441 -1.53 1.84 29.07
CA PRO A 441 -1.79 1.69 30.50
C PRO A 441 -0.88 0.63 31.17
N PRO A 442 -0.74 0.64 32.51
CA PRO A 442 -0.12 -0.45 33.23
C PRO A 442 -0.87 -1.78 33.02
N GLY A 443 -0.14 -2.83 32.67
CA GLY A 443 -0.73 -4.12 32.30
C GLY A 443 0.31 -5.10 31.75
N ASN A 444 -0.18 -6.29 31.36
CA ASN A 444 0.59 -7.29 30.63
C ASN A 444 0.04 -7.38 29.21
N TYR A 445 0.91 -7.26 28.24
CA TYR A 445 0.59 -7.25 26.83
C TYR A 445 1.50 -8.21 26.07
N THR A 446 1.04 -8.69 24.91
CA THR A 446 1.89 -9.45 23.99
C THR A 446 1.81 -8.80 22.62
N LEU A 447 2.92 -8.23 22.17
CA LEU A 447 3.03 -7.72 20.81
C LEU A 447 3.29 -8.90 19.88
N LYS A 448 2.45 -9.05 18.87
CA LYS A 448 2.55 -10.08 17.84
C LYS A 448 2.64 -9.40 16.48
N VAL A 449 3.60 -9.83 15.66
CA VAL A 449 3.69 -9.44 14.25
C VAL A 449 3.72 -10.71 13.41
N ARG A 450 2.92 -10.75 12.35
CA ARG A 450 2.90 -11.84 11.38
C ARG A 450 2.77 -11.30 9.96
N GLU A 451 2.92 -12.17 8.99
CA GLU A 451 2.61 -11.85 7.60
C GLU A 451 1.11 -11.95 7.33
N VAL A 452 0.62 -11.10 6.45
CA VAL A 452 -0.75 -11.18 5.96
C VAL A 452 -0.90 -12.50 5.21
N ASN A 453 -1.84 -13.32 5.68
CA ASN A 453 -2.12 -14.62 5.09
C ASN A 453 -2.80 -14.43 3.73
N THR A 454 -2.00 -14.29 2.68
CA THR A 454 -2.47 -14.42 1.29
C THR A 454 -2.45 -15.91 0.97
N GLY A 455 -3.54 -16.45 0.40
CA GLY A 455 -3.82 -17.90 0.30
C GLY A 455 -2.72 -18.80 -0.31
N ASN A 456 -1.66 -18.20 -0.86
CA ASN A 456 -0.50 -18.89 -1.40
C ASN A 456 0.61 -19.17 -0.37
N PHE A 457 0.52 -18.64 0.86
CA PHE A 457 1.54 -18.84 1.89
C PHE A 457 1.06 -19.78 3.00
N ARG A 458 1.81 -20.86 3.27
CA ARG A 458 1.53 -21.87 4.30
C ARG A 458 2.50 -21.82 5.49
N GLY A 459 3.17 -20.69 5.71
CA GLY A 459 4.09 -20.50 6.83
C GLY A 459 3.44 -19.74 8.00
N ASN A 460 3.61 -20.24 9.22
CA ASN A 460 3.22 -19.52 10.45
C ASN A 460 4.41 -18.70 10.98
N HIS A 461 4.99 -17.83 10.16
CA HIS A 461 6.08 -16.96 10.60
C HIS A 461 5.51 -15.80 11.42
N GLN A 462 5.73 -15.85 12.72
CA GLN A 462 5.24 -14.86 13.66
C GLN A 462 6.32 -14.53 14.69
N ALA A 463 6.51 -13.24 14.95
CA ALA A 463 7.31 -12.74 16.05
C ALA A 463 6.40 -12.40 17.24
N GLN A 464 6.84 -12.70 18.46
CA GLN A 464 6.10 -12.39 19.68
C GLN A 464 7.02 -11.76 20.73
N LEU A 465 6.55 -10.71 21.40
CA LEU A 465 7.27 -10.01 22.47
C LEU A 465 6.31 -9.70 23.62
N GLY A 466 6.58 -10.26 24.80
CA GLY A 466 5.85 -9.93 26.01
C GLY A 466 6.24 -8.55 26.55
N ILE A 467 5.27 -7.72 26.89
CA ILE A 467 5.48 -6.37 27.40
C ILE A 467 4.70 -6.20 28.71
N THR A 468 5.41 -6.00 29.82
CA THR A 468 4.80 -5.72 31.13
C THR A 468 5.08 -4.28 31.54
N ILE A 469 4.04 -3.47 31.69
CA ILE A 469 4.14 -2.09 32.21
C ILE A 469 3.70 -2.09 33.68
N ARG A 470 4.63 -1.78 34.58
CA ARG A 470 4.34 -1.74 36.02
C ARG A 470 3.50 -0.52 36.39
N PRO A 471 2.54 -0.65 37.33
CA PRO A 471 1.82 0.50 37.86
C PRO A 471 2.76 1.45 38.62
N PRO A 472 2.40 2.74 38.72
CA PRO A 472 3.15 3.68 39.54
C PRO A 472 3.10 3.30 41.02
N TRP A 473 4.12 3.71 41.78
CA TRP A 473 4.25 3.37 43.20
C TRP A 473 3.05 3.87 44.04
N TYR A 474 2.45 5.01 43.68
CA TYR A 474 1.27 5.58 44.34
C TYR A 474 -0.03 4.81 44.05
N ALA A 475 -0.04 3.96 43.04
CA ALA A 475 -1.16 3.05 42.74
C ALA A 475 -0.87 1.60 43.19
N SER A 476 0.16 1.41 44.02
CA SER A 476 0.47 0.10 44.60
C SER A 476 -0.49 -0.25 45.75
N SER A 477 -0.70 -1.54 46.01
CA SER A 477 -1.52 -2.01 47.13
C SER A 477 -1.04 -1.46 48.47
N LEU A 478 0.28 -1.30 48.65
CA LEU A 478 0.87 -0.69 49.84
C LEU A 478 0.55 0.81 49.95
N ALA A 479 0.54 1.54 48.83
CA ALA A 479 0.15 2.94 48.83
C ALA A 479 -1.32 3.11 49.24
N TYR A 480 -2.23 2.24 48.78
CA TYR A 480 -3.63 2.26 49.24
C TYR A 480 -3.75 2.01 50.75
N ILE A 481 -2.97 1.08 51.32
CA ILE A 481 -2.93 0.87 52.77
C ILE A 481 -2.43 2.14 53.48
N ALA A 482 -1.36 2.77 52.97
CA ALA A 482 -0.85 4.02 53.52
C ALA A 482 -1.88 5.15 53.45
N TYR A 483 -2.64 5.27 52.36
CA TYR A 483 -3.73 6.25 52.23
C TYR A 483 -4.83 6.00 53.26
N ILE A 484 -5.22 4.75 53.49
CA ILE A 484 -6.19 4.40 54.52
C ILE A 484 -5.66 4.75 55.92
N LEU A 485 -4.39 4.49 56.20
CA LEU A 485 -3.77 4.84 57.48
C LEU A 485 -3.67 6.34 57.71
N VAL A 486 -3.26 7.11 56.69
CA VAL A 486 -3.23 8.58 56.76
C VAL A 486 -4.64 9.14 56.95
N LEU A 487 -5.62 8.63 56.21
CA LEU A 487 -7.02 9.03 56.35
C LEU A 487 -7.54 8.71 57.76
N SER A 488 -7.26 7.51 58.28
CA SER A 488 -7.62 7.12 59.65
C SER A 488 -6.92 8.00 60.70
N GLY A 489 -5.65 8.35 60.47
CA GLY A 489 -4.90 9.28 61.31
C GLY A 489 -5.49 10.69 61.31
N ILE A 490 -5.88 11.21 60.15
CA ILE A 490 -6.56 12.51 60.02
C ILE A 490 -7.90 12.48 60.74
N VAL A 491 -8.71 11.44 60.52
CA VAL A 491 -10.00 11.28 61.21
C VAL A 491 -9.79 11.23 62.72
N THR A 492 -8.79 10.47 63.19
CA THR A 492 -8.46 10.38 64.62
C THR A 492 -7.99 11.72 65.18
N ALA A 493 -7.12 12.44 64.47
CA ALA A 493 -6.64 13.76 64.87
C ALA A 493 -7.79 14.78 64.93
N VAL A 494 -8.72 14.75 63.97
CA VAL A 494 -9.93 15.57 63.97
C VAL A 494 -10.82 15.23 65.18
N LEU A 495 -11.06 13.94 65.45
CA LEU A 495 -11.82 13.50 66.62
C LEU A 495 -11.17 13.90 67.94
N LEU A 496 -9.84 13.78 68.04
CA LEU A 496 -9.07 14.23 69.19
C LEU A 496 -9.15 15.76 69.34
N PHE A 497 -9.04 16.52 68.26
CA PHE A 497 -9.19 17.97 68.27
C PHE A 497 -10.59 18.40 68.74
N TYR A 498 -11.65 17.74 68.24
CA TYR A 498 -13.02 17.99 68.72
C TYR A 498 -13.19 17.62 70.19
N ARG A 499 -12.62 16.50 70.66
CA ARG A 499 -12.60 16.13 72.09
C ARG A 499 -11.87 17.16 72.95
N SER A 500 -10.66 17.56 72.58
CA SER A 500 -9.89 18.58 73.30
C SER A 500 -10.64 19.91 73.35
N ARG A 501 -11.30 20.30 72.26
CA ARG A 501 -12.12 21.52 72.22
C ARG A 501 -13.39 21.41 73.08
N ALA A 502 -13.99 20.22 73.15
CA ALA A 502 -15.13 19.96 74.05
C ALA A 502 -14.72 20.01 75.53
N ILE A 503 -13.60 19.39 75.89
CA ILE A 503 -13.04 19.41 77.25
C ILE A 503 -12.67 20.84 77.65
N LEU A 504 -12.03 21.61 76.76
CA LEU A 504 -11.67 23.01 77.02
C LEU A 504 -12.90 23.89 77.23
N LYS A 505 -13.98 23.68 76.47
CA LYS A 505 -15.26 24.38 76.71
C LYS A 505 -15.87 24.00 78.06
N ALA A 506 -15.79 22.72 78.45
CA ALA A 506 -16.29 22.25 79.73
C ALA A 506 -15.48 22.83 80.92
N SER A 507 -14.15 22.87 80.82
CA SER A 507 -13.30 23.46 81.87
C SER A 507 -13.53 24.96 82.01
N LEU A 508 -13.70 25.68 80.90
CA LEU A 508 -13.98 27.12 80.92
C LEU A 508 -15.38 27.44 81.46
N ALA A 509 -16.36 26.55 81.20
CA ALA A 509 -17.69 26.64 81.81
C ALA A 509 -17.65 26.37 83.32
N PHE A 510 -16.85 25.39 83.76
CA PHE A 510 -16.64 25.08 85.17
C PHE A 510 -15.98 26.25 85.92
N GLU A 511 -14.91 26.82 85.35
CA GLU A 511 -14.19 27.96 85.91
C GLU A 511 -15.07 29.21 86.05
N ARG A 512 -15.95 29.48 85.06
CA ARG A 512 -16.96 30.55 85.16
C ARG A 512 -17.96 30.31 86.29
N LYS A 513 -18.37 29.05 86.48
CA LYS A 513 -19.28 28.66 87.57
C LYS A 513 -18.62 28.83 88.93
N GLU A 514 -17.36 28.44 89.07
CA GLU A 514 -16.55 28.63 90.27
C GLU A 514 -16.44 30.13 90.61
N LYS A 515 -16.16 30.96 89.61
CA LYS A 515 -16.06 32.41 89.76
C LYS A 515 -17.39 33.05 90.20
N GLN A 516 -18.51 32.64 89.60
CA GLN A 516 -19.85 33.07 90.04
C GLN A 516 -20.12 32.65 91.48
N ARG A 517 -19.75 31.43 91.87
CA ARG A 517 -19.95 30.92 93.23
C ARG A 517 -19.13 31.70 94.26
N ILE A 518 -17.89 32.07 93.92
CA ILE A 518 -17.05 32.94 94.75
C ILE A 518 -17.67 34.33 94.87
N GLU A 519 -18.21 34.88 93.79
CA GLU A 519 -18.89 36.18 93.80
C GLU A 519 -20.16 36.16 94.65
N GLU A 520 -20.99 35.11 94.51
CA GLU A 520 -22.17 34.88 95.35
C GLU A 520 -21.79 34.73 96.83
N LEU A 521 -20.71 34.01 97.12
CA LEU A 521 -20.16 33.86 98.46
C LEU A 521 -19.68 35.21 99.02
N ASN A 522 -19.00 36.02 98.21
CA ASN A 522 -18.58 37.37 98.58
C ASN A 522 -19.78 38.29 98.84
N GLN A 523 -20.82 38.24 97.99
CA GLN A 523 -22.06 38.99 98.23
C GLN A 523 -22.82 38.50 99.46
N SER A 524 -22.79 37.20 99.76
CA SER A 524 -23.35 36.65 101.00
C SER A 524 -22.57 37.13 102.22
N LYS A 525 -21.23 37.14 102.16
CA LYS A 525 -20.37 37.74 103.20
C LYS A 525 -20.67 39.23 103.39
N LEU A 526 -20.77 40.00 102.32
CA LEU A 526 -21.12 41.43 102.39
C LEU A 526 -22.48 41.62 103.06
N ARG A 527 -23.52 40.87 102.64
CA ARG A 527 -24.84 40.91 103.28
C ARG A 527 -24.80 40.54 104.77
N PHE A 528 -24.01 39.53 105.14
CA PHE A 528 -23.80 39.15 106.54
C PHE A 528 -23.17 40.29 107.35
N PHE A 529 -22.11 40.93 106.85
CA PHE A 529 -21.50 42.09 107.50
C PHE A 529 -22.45 43.28 107.61
N THR A 530 -23.23 43.57 106.56
CA THR A 530 -24.23 44.65 106.60
C THR A 530 -25.34 44.37 107.60
N ASN A 531 -25.84 43.13 107.69
CA ASN A 531 -26.86 42.73 108.66
C ASN A 531 -26.33 42.79 110.10
N ILE A 532 -25.11 42.31 110.36
CA ILE A 532 -24.45 42.43 111.68
C ILE A 532 -24.31 43.91 112.06
N ALA A 533 -23.85 44.76 111.15
CA ALA A 533 -23.74 46.19 111.42
C ALA A 533 -25.11 46.80 111.75
N HIS A 534 -26.17 46.36 111.07
CA HIS A 534 -27.54 46.80 111.34
C HIS A 534 -28.06 46.31 112.70
N GLU A 535 -27.74 45.07 113.11
CA GLU A 535 -28.09 44.48 114.41
C GLU A 535 -27.30 45.05 115.59
N PHE A 536 -26.07 45.56 115.39
CA PHE A 536 -25.35 46.30 116.42
C PHE A 536 -25.80 47.76 116.52
N ARG A 537 -26.15 48.40 115.40
CA ARG A 537 -26.56 49.81 115.37
C ARG A 537 -27.84 50.05 116.15
N THR A 538 -28.81 49.14 116.09
CA THR A 538 -30.10 49.30 116.78
C THR A 538 -29.96 49.38 118.32
N PRO A 539 -29.31 48.41 119.01
CA PRO A 539 -29.11 48.47 120.46
C PRO A 539 -28.13 49.57 120.86
N VAL A 540 -27.08 49.86 120.07
CA VAL A 540 -26.15 50.96 120.38
C VAL A 540 -26.85 52.32 120.29
N THR A 541 -27.74 52.52 119.33
CA THR A 541 -28.53 53.77 119.24
C THR A 541 -29.54 53.89 120.40
N LEU A 542 -30.10 52.77 120.86
CA LEU A 542 -30.97 52.72 122.06
C LEU A 542 -30.19 53.01 123.36
N ILE A 543 -28.95 52.51 123.49
CA ILE A 543 -28.06 52.83 124.62
C ILE A 543 -27.63 54.31 124.58
N LEU A 544 -27.28 54.82 123.39
CA LEU A 544 -26.91 56.25 123.23
C LEU A 544 -28.07 57.17 123.60
N ALA A 545 -29.29 56.83 123.18
CA ALA A 545 -30.51 57.58 123.51
C ALA A 545 -30.83 57.59 125.02
N GLN A 546 -30.59 56.47 125.73
CA GLN A 546 -30.73 56.45 127.19
C GLN A 546 -29.64 57.25 127.91
N ILE A 547 -28.41 57.29 127.37
CA ILE A 547 -27.32 58.11 127.92
C ILE A 547 -27.61 59.60 127.74
N GLU A 548 -28.13 60.04 126.58
CA GLU A 548 -28.54 61.45 126.38
C GLU A 548 -29.70 61.86 127.31
N LEU A 549 -30.66 60.97 127.57
CA LEU A 549 -31.75 61.20 128.53
C LEU A 549 -31.26 61.34 129.99
N LEU A 550 -30.20 60.61 130.37
CA LEU A 550 -29.57 60.73 131.68
C LEU A 550 -28.75 62.02 131.82
N PHE A 551 -28.10 62.48 130.75
CA PHE A 551 -27.38 63.76 130.75
C PHE A 551 -28.31 64.98 130.81
N GLN A 552 -29.53 64.90 130.27
CA GLN A 552 -30.51 65.99 130.40
C GLN A 552 -31.12 66.15 131.80
N HIS A 553 -31.12 65.11 132.65
CA HIS A 553 -31.59 65.21 134.04
C HIS A 553 -30.54 65.72 135.02
N ALA A 554 -29.26 65.83 134.61
CA ALA A 554 -28.17 66.34 135.46
C ALA A 554 -27.93 67.86 135.31
N ALA A 555 -28.71 68.56 134.49
CA ALA A 555 -28.55 70.00 134.22
C ALA A 555 -29.69 70.89 134.76
N LEU A 556 -30.51 70.37 135.69
CA LEU A 556 -31.50 71.14 136.46
C LEU A 556 -31.27 70.92 137.96
N THR A 557 -30.13 71.42 138.44
CA THR A 557 -29.91 71.97 139.79
C THR A 557 -28.81 73.00 139.71
#